data_AF-A0A420NNN9-F1
#
_entry.id   AF-A0A420NNN9-F1
#
_cell.length_a   1.000
_cell.length_b   1.000
_cell.length_c   1.000
_cell.angle_alpha   90.00
_cell.angle_beta   90.00
_cell.angle_gamma   90.00
#
_symmetry.space_group_name_H-M   'P 1'
#
loop_
_entity.id
_entity.type
_entity.pdbx_description
1 polymer ?
#
loop_
_entity_poly.entity_id
_entity_poly.type
_entity_poly.pdbx_seq_one_letter_code
_entity_poly.pdbx_strand_id
1 'polypeptide(L)'
;MYIRAAHAEADLRVLRRLIHENPLGMLTTGIKSQTHSFLQSSHIPFLLDVQDESSETELGRLRGHLARQNPQSKAMIEHCTSNPSLKSYLEDEVLVIFTKPAHHYVTPKFYTETKPANGKVVPTWNYAAAQVYGKARIYYENNEETSSFLGKAISDLTDHNERNTMGYTGGERPSQWKVSDAPEKYVELLKRNIIGIEIEVTKLEGKFKMSQEMGEGDREGVIKGFEGLGTEVGDEIARVVKERGELKDQKK
;
A
#
# COMPACT_ATOMS: atom_id res chain seq x y z
N MET A 1 -7.48 0.97 12.07
CA MET A 1 -8.29 2.17 11.67
C MET A 1 -9.75 2.06 12.14
N TYR A 2 -10.52 3.15 12.33
CA TYR A 2 -11.99 3.01 12.51
C TYR A 2 -12.66 2.72 11.16
N ILE A 3 -13.30 1.55 11.08
CA ILE A 3 -13.91 1.04 9.86
C ILE A 3 -15.37 0.65 10.17
N ARG A 4 -16.31 1.48 9.72
CA ARG A 4 -17.73 1.12 9.76
C ARG A 4 -17.96 -0.06 8.81
N ALA A 5 -18.84 -1.00 9.16
CA ALA A 5 -19.09 -2.22 8.38
C ALA A 5 -19.35 -1.97 6.88
N ALA A 6 -20.10 -0.92 6.52
CA ALA A 6 -20.37 -0.55 5.13
C ALA A 6 -19.10 -0.19 4.32
N HIS A 7 -18.03 0.22 4.99
CA HIS A 7 -16.76 0.65 4.39
C HIS A 7 -15.65 -0.37 4.55
N ALA A 8 -15.86 -1.42 5.34
CA ALA A 8 -14.90 -2.48 5.53
C ALA A 8 -14.75 -3.28 4.25
N GLU A 9 -13.51 -3.55 3.86
CA GLU A 9 -13.19 -4.58 2.90
C GLU A 9 -12.51 -5.73 3.64
N ALA A 10 -13.08 -6.92 3.50
CA ALA A 10 -12.65 -8.14 4.16
C ALA A 10 -12.10 -9.17 3.17
N ASP A 11 -12.33 -9.00 1.87
CA ASP A 11 -11.76 -9.85 0.84
C ASP A 11 -10.27 -9.52 0.66
N LEU A 12 -9.41 -10.43 1.12
CA LEU A 12 -7.97 -10.26 1.04
C LEU A 12 -7.52 -10.10 -0.42
N ARG A 13 -8.15 -10.73 -1.40
CA ARG A 13 -7.78 -10.58 -2.83
C ARG A 13 -7.94 -9.14 -3.29
N VAL A 14 -8.99 -8.45 -2.83
CA VAL A 14 -9.21 -7.03 -3.13
C VAL A 14 -8.12 -6.16 -2.48
N LEU A 15 -7.71 -6.49 -1.24
CA LEU A 15 -6.68 -5.75 -0.53
C LEU A 15 -5.29 -5.98 -1.08
N ARG A 16 -4.96 -7.23 -1.44
CA ARG A 16 -3.72 -7.57 -2.13
C ARG A 16 -3.64 -6.86 -3.48
N ARG A 17 -4.74 -6.84 -4.25
CA ARG A 17 -4.81 -6.05 -5.49
C ARG A 17 -4.59 -4.56 -5.25
N LEU A 18 -5.18 -3.99 -4.20
CA LEU A 18 -4.93 -2.59 -3.82
C LEU A 18 -3.44 -2.36 -3.55
N ILE A 19 -2.78 -3.23 -2.78
CA ILE A 19 -1.34 -3.11 -2.48
C ILE A 19 -0.50 -3.25 -3.77
N HIS A 20 -0.82 -4.23 -4.60
CA HIS A 20 -0.12 -4.50 -5.87
C HIS A 20 -0.23 -3.32 -6.85
N GLU A 21 -1.42 -2.71 -6.98
CA GLU A 21 -1.67 -1.52 -7.81
C GLU A 21 -1.04 -0.25 -7.22
N ASN A 22 -0.73 -0.23 -5.92
CA ASN A 22 -0.27 0.96 -5.20
C ASN A 22 0.95 0.61 -4.33
N PRO A 23 2.09 0.19 -4.91
CA PRO A 23 3.19 -0.43 -4.16
C PRO A 23 3.97 0.55 -3.27
N LEU A 24 3.80 1.87 -3.44
CA LEU A 24 4.44 2.88 -2.60
C LEU A 24 3.71 2.99 -1.26
N GLY A 25 4.18 2.25 -0.26
CA GLY A 25 3.63 2.23 1.09
C GLY A 25 4.29 3.25 2.02
N MET A 26 3.55 3.73 3.01
CA MET A 26 4.08 4.53 4.12
C MET A 26 4.39 3.62 5.32
N LEU A 27 5.66 3.24 5.48
CA LEU A 27 6.15 2.42 6.59
C LEU A 27 6.31 3.27 7.84
N THR A 28 5.62 2.91 8.92
CA THR A 28 5.69 3.55 10.23
C THR A 28 6.22 2.58 11.28
N THR A 29 7.19 3.05 12.05
CA THR A 29 7.78 2.30 13.17
C THR A 29 7.85 3.16 14.43
N GLY A 30 7.59 2.55 15.59
CA GLY A 30 7.86 3.14 16.89
C GLY A 30 9.10 2.50 17.51
N ILE A 31 10.27 3.14 17.40
CA ILE A 31 11.55 2.59 17.90
C ILE A 31 12.18 3.59 18.85
N LYS A 32 12.46 3.17 20.09
CA LYS A 32 13.22 4.00 21.03
C LYS A 32 14.66 4.11 20.53
N SER A 33 15.12 5.33 20.27
CA SER A 33 16.50 5.65 19.84
C SER A 33 17.02 6.81 20.68
N GLN A 34 18.31 6.81 20.98
CA GLN A 34 18.95 7.94 21.66
C GLN A 34 19.09 9.18 20.77
N THR A 35 19.07 8.97 19.44
CA THR A 35 19.44 9.99 18.45
C THR A 35 18.35 10.30 17.43
N HIS A 36 17.27 9.52 17.38
CA HIS A 36 16.17 9.68 16.44
C HIS A 36 14.81 9.72 17.14
N SER A 37 13.81 10.32 16.48
CA SER A 37 12.43 10.35 16.98
C SER A 37 11.85 8.95 17.16
N PHE A 38 10.98 8.80 18.16
CA PHE A 38 10.33 7.51 18.46
C PHE A 38 9.47 7.02 17.30
N LEU A 39 8.51 7.83 16.85
CA LEU A 39 7.70 7.54 15.67
C LEU A 39 8.40 8.11 14.43
N GLN A 40 8.63 7.25 13.45
CA GLN A 40 9.19 7.62 12.16
C GLN A 40 8.37 6.98 11.05
N SER A 41 8.22 7.69 9.94
CA SER A 41 7.55 7.20 8.75
C SER A 41 8.36 7.49 7.50
N SER A 42 8.47 6.52 6.60
CA SER A 42 9.08 6.66 5.28
C SER A 42 8.15 6.13 4.20
N HIS A 43 8.08 6.82 3.06
CA HIS A 43 7.45 6.28 1.86
C HIS A 43 8.48 5.41 1.14
N ILE A 44 8.19 4.11 1.03
CA ILE A 44 9.04 3.16 0.29
C ILE A 44 8.20 2.21 -0.54
N PRO A 45 8.69 1.76 -1.71
CA PRO A 45 8.01 0.71 -2.45
C PRO A 45 8.12 -0.62 -1.72
N PHE A 46 7.03 -1.38 -1.74
CA PHE A 46 6.95 -2.75 -1.27
C PHE A 46 6.46 -3.66 -2.38
N LEU A 47 6.99 -4.88 -2.38
CA LEU A 47 6.35 -6.01 -3.06
C LEU A 47 5.61 -6.84 -2.00
N LEU A 48 4.39 -7.27 -2.32
CA LEU A 48 3.65 -8.23 -1.52
C LEU A 48 3.80 -9.62 -2.13
N ASP A 49 4.38 -10.54 -1.37
CA ASP A 49 4.50 -11.94 -1.75
C ASP A 49 3.41 -12.78 -1.11
N VAL A 50 2.73 -13.56 -1.94
CA VAL A 50 1.85 -14.65 -1.55
C VAL A 50 2.19 -15.89 -2.35
N GLN A 51 1.92 -17.07 -1.79
CA GLN A 51 2.10 -18.35 -2.44
C GLN A 51 0.94 -18.66 -3.39
N ASP A 52 -0.28 -18.26 -3.02
CA ASP A 52 -1.49 -18.46 -3.79
C ASP A 52 -2.32 -17.16 -3.88
N GLU A 53 -2.27 -16.51 -5.04
CA GLU A 53 -3.04 -15.30 -5.31
C GLU A 53 -4.56 -15.51 -5.23
N SER A 54 -5.04 -16.75 -5.37
CA SER A 54 -6.46 -17.08 -5.25
C SER A 54 -6.91 -17.31 -3.80
N SER A 55 -5.96 -17.46 -2.87
CA SER A 55 -6.24 -17.72 -1.46
C SER A 55 -7.05 -16.60 -0.80
N GLU A 56 -8.14 -16.98 -0.14
CA GLU A 56 -9.00 -16.03 0.59
C GLU A 56 -8.47 -15.70 1.99
N THR A 57 -7.46 -16.42 2.47
CA THR A 57 -6.97 -16.33 3.86
C THR A 57 -5.48 -15.99 3.96
N GLU A 58 -4.71 -16.12 2.88
CA GLU A 58 -3.29 -15.80 2.89
C GLU A 58 -3.04 -14.28 2.94
N LEU A 59 -2.31 -13.86 3.98
CA LEU A 59 -1.93 -12.46 4.20
C LEU A 59 -0.65 -12.07 3.44
N GLY A 60 0.32 -12.97 3.37
CA GLY A 60 1.59 -12.77 2.65
C GLY A 60 2.71 -12.12 3.46
N ARG A 61 3.77 -11.71 2.75
CA ARG A 61 4.93 -10.99 3.29
C ARG A 61 5.20 -9.76 2.44
N LEU A 62 5.50 -8.63 3.08
CA LEU A 62 6.00 -7.45 2.36
C LEU A 62 7.52 -7.46 2.33
N ARG A 63 8.12 -7.20 1.16
CA ARG A 63 9.55 -6.95 1.01
C ARG A 63 9.80 -5.55 0.48
N GLY A 64 10.75 -4.86 1.10
CA GLY A 64 11.19 -3.53 0.68
C GLY A 64 12.64 -3.28 1.06
N HIS A 65 13.12 -2.09 0.75
CA HIS A 65 14.44 -1.64 1.16
C HIS A 65 14.45 -0.14 1.47
N LEU A 66 15.40 0.28 2.30
CA LEU A 66 15.59 1.67 2.68
C LEU A 66 17.07 2.05 2.57
N ALA A 67 17.35 3.31 2.25
CA ALA A 67 18.70 3.85 2.35
C ALA A 67 19.22 3.76 3.79
N ARG A 68 20.44 3.26 3.98
CA ARG A 68 21.10 3.20 5.31
C ARG A 68 21.17 4.55 6.02
N GLN A 69 21.22 5.64 5.25
CA GLN A 69 21.31 6.98 5.79
C GLN A 69 19.98 7.50 6.32
N ASN A 70 18.85 6.84 6.02
CA ASN A 70 17.55 7.18 6.55
C ASN A 70 17.56 7.08 8.09
N PRO A 71 17.15 8.13 8.83
CA PRO A 71 16.96 8.11 10.28
C PRO A 71 16.20 6.88 10.80
N GLN A 72 15.16 6.45 10.08
CA GLN A 72 14.36 5.28 10.43
C GLN A 72 15.18 3.99 10.31
N SER A 73 16.00 3.86 9.27
CA SER A 73 16.93 2.75 9.10
C SER A 73 18.00 2.71 10.19
N LYS A 74 18.52 3.88 10.59
CA LYS A 74 19.50 3.98 11.69
C LYS A 74 18.89 3.52 13.02
N ALA A 75 17.67 3.93 13.32
CA ALA A 75 16.95 3.47 14.51
C ALA A 75 16.68 1.96 14.49
N MET A 76 16.30 1.39 13.34
CA MET A 76 16.16 -0.07 13.17
C MET A 76 17.47 -0.82 13.43
N ILE A 77 18.58 -0.34 12.85
CA ILE A 77 19.91 -0.94 13.04
C ILE A 77 20.34 -0.84 14.52
N GLU A 78 20.17 0.32 15.15
CA GLU A 78 20.45 0.54 16.57
C GLU A 78 19.68 -0.45 17.45
N HIS A 79 18.38 -0.62 17.17
CA HIS A 79 17.52 -1.57 17.88
C HIS A 79 18.01 -3.01 17.71
N CYS A 80 18.24 -3.48 16.47
CA CYS A 80 18.69 -4.85 16.22
C CYS A 80 20.08 -5.12 16.82
N THR A 81 20.99 -4.14 16.75
CA THR A 81 22.34 -4.26 17.33
C THR A 81 22.30 -4.35 18.85
N SER A 82 21.39 -3.60 19.48
CA SER A 82 21.22 -3.59 20.95
C SER A 82 20.45 -4.81 21.46
N ASN A 83 19.73 -5.53 20.59
CA ASN A 83 18.90 -6.67 20.95
C ASN A 83 19.25 -7.92 20.11
N PRO A 84 20.48 -8.46 20.22
CA PRO A 84 20.93 -9.58 19.38
C PRO A 84 20.11 -10.86 19.57
N SER A 85 19.46 -11.04 20.73
CA SER A 85 18.56 -12.16 21.00
C SER A 85 17.33 -12.20 20.08
N LEU A 86 16.94 -11.05 19.51
CA LEU A 86 15.82 -10.94 18.58
C LEU A 86 16.17 -11.29 17.13
N LYS A 87 17.43 -11.67 16.84
CA LYS A 87 17.86 -12.17 15.51
C LYS A 87 17.43 -11.24 14.35
N SER A 88 17.65 -9.95 14.53
CA SER A 88 17.30 -8.87 13.59
C SER A 88 15.80 -8.62 13.37
N TYR A 89 14.93 -9.19 14.20
CA TYR A 89 13.54 -8.75 14.27
C TYR A 89 13.41 -7.47 15.11
N LEU A 90 12.45 -6.63 14.75
CA LEU A 90 11.97 -5.57 15.64
C LEU A 90 11.08 -6.17 16.73
N GLU A 91 11.18 -5.66 17.95
CA GLU A 91 10.38 -6.08 19.10
C GLU A 91 8.88 -5.86 18.87
N ASP A 92 8.51 -4.64 18.50
CA ASP A 92 7.13 -4.22 18.25
C ASP A 92 6.70 -4.47 16.80
N GLU A 93 5.38 -4.50 16.57
CA GLU A 93 4.84 -4.54 15.22
C GLU A 93 5.08 -3.23 14.46
N VAL A 94 5.09 -3.31 13.13
CA VAL A 94 5.16 -2.15 12.23
C VAL A 94 3.82 -1.95 11.53
N LEU A 95 3.57 -0.72 11.05
CA LEU A 95 2.40 -0.37 10.25
C LEU A 95 2.84 0.10 8.87
N VAL A 96 2.29 -0.48 7.80
CA VAL A 96 2.41 0.05 6.44
C VAL A 96 1.03 0.47 5.95
N ILE A 97 0.92 1.70 5.44
CA ILE A 97 -0.32 2.22 4.86
C ILE A 97 -0.16 2.32 3.35
N PHE A 98 -1.07 1.70 2.62
CA PHE A 98 -1.21 1.83 1.17
C PHE A 98 -2.50 2.57 0.88
N THR A 99 -2.45 3.63 0.06
CA THR A 99 -3.59 4.48 -0.27
C THR A 99 -3.73 4.57 -1.77
N LYS A 100 -4.96 4.44 -2.30
CA LYS A 100 -5.20 4.73 -3.71
C LYS A 100 -4.97 6.23 -3.98
N PRO A 101 -4.25 6.61 -5.05
CA PRO A 101 -4.08 8.01 -5.45
C PRO A 101 -5.40 8.74 -5.67
N ALA A 102 -6.39 8.07 -6.28
CA ALA A 102 -7.71 8.62 -6.44
C ALA A 102 -8.46 8.66 -5.09
N HIS A 103 -8.55 9.85 -4.54
CA HIS A 103 -9.42 10.21 -3.43
C HIS A 103 -10.00 11.62 -3.67
N HIS A 104 -11.21 11.89 -3.21
CA HIS A 104 -11.81 13.20 -3.44
C HIS A 104 -12.85 13.59 -2.38
N TYR A 105 -12.95 14.90 -2.14
CA TYR A 105 -14.04 15.50 -1.39
C TYR A 105 -15.39 15.28 -2.10
N VAL A 106 -16.38 14.78 -1.39
CA VAL A 106 -17.76 14.63 -1.86
C VAL A 106 -18.57 15.80 -1.31
N THR A 107 -19.02 16.67 -2.21
CA THR A 107 -19.90 17.78 -1.86
C THR A 107 -21.33 17.27 -1.64
N PRO A 108 -22.05 17.80 -0.62
CA PRO A 108 -23.47 17.47 -0.45
C PRO A 108 -24.35 17.87 -1.63
N LYS A 109 -23.86 18.70 -2.55
CA LYS A 109 -24.57 19.03 -3.80
C LYS A 109 -24.77 17.82 -4.72
N PHE A 110 -23.99 16.75 -4.55
CA PHE A 110 -24.14 15.54 -5.35
C PHE A 110 -25.26 14.61 -4.86
N TYR A 111 -25.78 14.81 -3.65
CA TYR A 111 -26.88 14.00 -3.12
C TYR A 111 -28.22 14.51 -3.68
N THR A 112 -28.71 13.85 -4.72
CA THR A 112 -29.88 14.28 -5.49
C THR A 112 -31.21 13.81 -4.90
N GLU A 113 -31.21 12.89 -3.94
CA GLU A 113 -32.42 12.40 -3.26
C GLU A 113 -32.54 12.95 -1.85
N THR A 114 -31.55 12.69 -0.99
CA THR A 114 -31.68 13.02 0.44
C THR A 114 -31.68 14.52 0.68
N LYS A 115 -30.85 15.27 -0.04
CA LYS A 115 -30.74 16.73 0.12
C LYS A 115 -32.05 17.46 -0.19
N PRO A 116 -32.71 17.29 -1.35
CA PRO A 116 -33.99 17.95 -1.59
C PRO A 116 -35.11 17.39 -0.70
N ALA A 117 -35.05 16.12 -0.29
CA ALA A 117 -36.10 15.53 0.54
C ALA A 117 -36.13 16.07 1.98
N ASN A 118 -34.97 16.24 2.63
CA ASN A 118 -34.93 16.67 4.04
C ASN A 118 -33.69 17.49 4.44
N GLY A 119 -32.73 17.69 3.53
CA GLY A 119 -31.51 18.47 3.79
C GLY A 119 -30.51 17.83 4.76
N LYS A 120 -30.75 16.61 5.27
CA LYS A 120 -29.91 15.94 6.27
C LYS A 120 -28.71 15.25 5.62
N VAL A 121 -27.84 16.06 5.03
CA VAL A 121 -26.61 15.61 4.36
C VAL A 121 -25.40 16.38 4.88
N VAL A 122 -24.24 15.73 4.89
CA VAL A 122 -22.96 16.32 5.33
C VAL A 122 -21.86 16.04 4.31
N PRO A 123 -20.85 16.92 4.20
CA PRO A 123 -19.72 16.68 3.32
C PRO A 123 -18.85 15.53 3.82
N THR A 124 -18.10 14.89 2.93
CA THR A 124 -17.21 13.78 3.27
C THR A 124 -16.07 13.64 2.26
N TRP A 125 -15.21 12.64 2.45
CA TRP A 125 -14.23 12.18 1.47
C TRP A 125 -14.52 10.75 1.05
N ASN A 126 -14.34 10.49 -0.25
CA ASN A 126 -14.21 9.17 -0.82
C ASN A 126 -12.73 8.81 -0.97
N TYR A 127 -12.33 7.63 -0.49
CA TYR A 127 -10.96 7.10 -0.58
C TYR A 127 -10.93 5.59 -0.37
N ALA A 128 -9.84 4.95 -0.78
CA ALA A 128 -9.54 3.56 -0.49
C ALA A 128 -8.12 3.41 0.10
N ALA A 129 -7.99 2.59 1.14
CA ALA A 129 -6.71 2.33 1.79
C ALA A 129 -6.65 0.94 2.42
N ALA A 130 -5.43 0.41 2.53
CA ALA A 130 -5.10 -0.79 3.28
C ALA A 130 -4.08 -0.47 4.38
N GLN A 131 -4.31 -0.97 5.59
CA GLN A 131 -3.34 -0.95 6.70
C GLN A 131 -2.81 -2.37 6.91
N VAL A 132 -1.50 -2.53 6.75
CA VAL A 132 -0.77 -3.77 7.00
C VAL A 132 -0.06 -3.63 8.33
N TYR A 133 -0.29 -4.58 9.22
CA TYR A 133 0.47 -4.76 10.46
C TYR A 133 1.29 -6.04 10.36
N GLY A 134 2.47 -6.05 10.95
CA GLY A 134 3.31 -7.23 10.89
C GLY A 134 4.58 -7.15 11.72
N LYS A 135 5.28 -8.29 11.76
CA LYS A 135 6.60 -8.40 12.40
C LYS A 135 7.69 -8.19 11.35
N ALA A 136 8.53 -7.19 11.58
CA ALA A 136 9.58 -6.82 10.64
C ALA A 136 10.92 -7.49 11.01
N ARG A 137 11.54 -8.13 10.02
CA ARG A 137 12.94 -8.58 10.06
C ARG A 137 13.79 -7.63 9.21
N ILE A 138 14.92 -7.19 9.77
CA ILE A 138 15.81 -6.22 9.14
C ILE A 138 17.06 -6.91 8.62
N TYR A 139 17.37 -6.72 7.35
CA TYR A 139 18.55 -7.26 6.67
C TYR A 139 19.57 -6.13 6.48
N TYR A 140 20.50 -5.99 7.42
CA TYR A 140 21.44 -4.86 7.48
C TYR A 140 22.89 -5.28 7.67
N GLU A 141 23.17 -6.56 7.85
CA GLU A 141 24.52 -7.07 8.04
C GLU A 141 25.23 -7.23 6.69
N ASN A 142 26.55 -7.16 6.68
CA ASN A 142 27.33 -7.44 5.47
C ASN A 142 27.58 -8.94 5.35
N ASN A 143 26.53 -9.71 5.02
CA ASN A 143 26.57 -11.16 4.88
C ASN A 143 25.80 -11.67 3.65
N GLU A 144 25.96 -12.95 3.33
CA GLU A 144 25.36 -13.58 2.16
C GLU A 144 23.82 -13.59 2.21
N GLU A 145 23.23 -13.83 3.39
CA GLU A 145 21.77 -13.80 3.59
C GLU A 145 21.19 -12.43 3.22
N THR A 146 21.79 -11.35 3.73
CA THR A 146 21.37 -9.97 3.42
C THR A 146 21.58 -9.65 1.94
N SER A 147 22.70 -10.06 1.35
CA SER A 147 22.95 -9.82 -0.08
C SER A 147 21.95 -10.55 -0.98
N SER A 148 21.62 -11.79 -0.66
CA SER A 148 20.63 -12.61 -1.37
C SER A 148 19.22 -12.02 -1.25
N PHE A 149 18.81 -11.66 -0.03
CA PHE A 149 17.53 -10.99 0.22
C PHE A 149 17.41 -9.70 -0.60
N LEU A 150 18.40 -8.81 -0.51
CA LEU A 150 18.41 -7.54 -1.24
C LEU A 150 18.42 -7.74 -2.75
N GLY A 151 19.22 -8.68 -3.27
CA GLY A 151 19.25 -9.00 -4.69
C GLY A 151 17.88 -9.41 -5.21
N LYS A 152 17.21 -10.34 -4.52
CA LYS A 152 15.87 -10.78 -4.88
C LYS A 152 14.84 -9.65 -4.74
N ALA A 153 14.84 -8.92 -3.62
CA ALA A 153 13.89 -7.83 -3.38
C ALA A 153 13.99 -6.71 -4.43
N ILE A 154 15.21 -6.31 -4.81
CA ILE A 154 15.43 -5.29 -5.84
C ILE A 154 14.99 -5.81 -7.21
N SER A 155 15.36 -7.05 -7.57
CA SER A 155 15.01 -7.64 -8.87
C SER A 155 13.50 -7.75 -9.04
N ASP A 156 12.80 -8.34 -8.07
CA ASP A 156 11.35 -8.56 -8.16
C ASP A 156 10.58 -7.23 -8.16
N LEU A 157 10.99 -6.27 -7.33
CA LEU A 157 10.37 -4.96 -7.28
C LEU A 157 10.61 -4.16 -8.57
N THR A 158 11.79 -4.29 -9.18
CA THR A 158 12.07 -3.69 -10.49
C THR A 158 11.16 -4.28 -11.55
N ASP A 159 11.09 -5.62 -11.64
CA ASP A 159 10.23 -6.33 -12.59
C ASP A 159 8.75 -5.94 -12.42
N HIS A 160 8.29 -5.84 -11.17
CA HIS A 160 6.92 -5.39 -10.85
C HIS A 160 6.64 -4.00 -11.40
N ASN A 161 7.50 -3.01 -11.10
CA ASN A 161 7.26 -1.64 -11.53
C ASN A 161 7.37 -1.49 -13.07
N GLU A 162 8.37 -2.13 -13.68
CA GLU A 162 8.53 -2.08 -15.14
C GLU A 162 7.32 -2.68 -15.86
N ARG A 163 6.78 -3.82 -15.39
CA ARG A 163 5.63 -4.46 -16.06
C ARG A 163 4.29 -3.85 -15.66
N ASN A 164 4.04 -3.69 -14.38
CA ASN A 164 2.71 -3.37 -13.86
C ASN A 164 2.46 -1.86 -13.76
N THR A 165 3.49 -1.08 -13.48
CA THR A 165 3.39 0.39 -13.39
C THR A 165 3.69 1.06 -14.72
N MET A 166 4.80 0.71 -15.36
CA MET A 166 5.21 1.30 -16.64
C MET A 166 4.58 0.61 -17.85
N GLY A 167 4.14 -0.64 -17.70
CA GLY A 167 3.56 -1.40 -18.81
C GLY A 167 4.60 -1.93 -19.80
N TYR A 168 5.88 -1.99 -19.45
CA TYR A 168 6.99 -2.36 -20.33
C TYR A 168 7.15 -3.89 -20.40
N THR A 169 6.41 -4.51 -21.30
CA THR A 169 6.32 -5.96 -21.45
C THR A 169 7.05 -6.53 -22.67
N GLY A 170 7.63 -5.68 -23.51
CA GLY A 170 8.14 -6.05 -24.83
C GLY A 170 7.03 -6.24 -25.89
N GLY A 171 7.43 -6.59 -27.11
CA GLY A 171 6.53 -6.68 -28.26
C GLY A 171 6.24 -5.30 -28.86
N GLU A 172 4.97 -4.90 -28.89
CA GLU A 172 4.56 -3.55 -29.30
C GLU A 172 4.88 -2.47 -28.25
N ARG A 173 5.21 -2.90 -27.03
CA ARG A 173 5.61 -2.02 -25.92
C ARG A 173 7.13 -2.06 -25.71
N PRO A 174 7.73 -1.04 -25.06
CA PRO A 174 9.13 -1.11 -24.64
C PRO A 174 9.41 -2.38 -23.83
N SER A 175 10.61 -2.94 -24.00
CA SER A 175 11.10 -4.00 -23.13
C SER A 175 11.37 -3.46 -21.73
N GLN A 176 11.04 -4.23 -20.70
CA GLN A 176 11.43 -3.91 -19.32
C GLN A 176 12.95 -3.71 -19.20
N TRP A 177 13.34 -2.74 -18.38
CA TRP A 177 14.68 -2.68 -17.83
C TRP A 177 14.86 -3.76 -16.76
N LYS A 178 16.02 -4.40 -16.71
CA LYS A 178 16.38 -5.38 -15.67
C LYS A 178 17.54 -4.86 -14.85
N VAL A 179 17.60 -5.25 -13.58
CA VAL A 179 18.75 -4.94 -12.70
C VAL A 179 20.07 -5.40 -13.33
N SER A 180 20.06 -6.52 -14.05
CA SER A 180 21.21 -7.07 -14.78
C SER A 180 21.69 -6.22 -15.97
N ASP A 181 20.90 -5.22 -16.41
CA ASP A 181 21.29 -4.30 -17.47
C ASP A 181 22.26 -3.23 -16.93
N ALA A 182 22.33 -3.04 -15.60
CA ALA A 182 23.37 -2.26 -14.95
C ALA A 182 24.64 -3.10 -14.69
N PRO A 183 25.84 -2.48 -14.67
CA PRO A 183 27.07 -3.19 -14.33
C PRO A 183 27.01 -3.82 -12.93
N GLU A 184 27.35 -5.10 -12.81
CA GLU A 184 27.26 -5.85 -11.55
C GLU A 184 28.00 -5.17 -10.38
N LYS A 185 29.23 -4.71 -10.62
CA LYS A 185 30.02 -3.98 -9.61
C LYS A 185 29.34 -2.70 -9.12
N TYR A 186 28.57 -2.04 -9.99
CA TYR A 186 27.81 -0.84 -9.64
C TYR A 186 26.60 -1.20 -8.77
N VAL A 187 25.86 -2.25 -9.13
CA VAL A 187 24.73 -2.76 -8.33
C VAL A 187 25.20 -3.19 -6.93
N GLU A 188 26.29 -3.96 -6.84
CA GLU A 188 26.84 -4.41 -5.56
C GLU A 188 27.34 -3.26 -4.68
N LEU A 189 27.90 -2.20 -5.29
CA LEU A 189 28.26 -0.98 -4.55
C LEU A 189 27.02 -0.28 -3.97
N LEU A 190 25.95 -0.13 -4.75
CA LEU A 190 24.72 0.52 -4.29
C LEU A 190 23.96 -0.31 -3.25
N LYS A 191 23.95 -1.64 -3.38
CA LYS A 191 23.36 -2.56 -2.39
C LYS A 191 23.94 -2.37 -0.99
N ARG A 192 25.22 -2.02 -0.88
CA ARG A 192 25.85 -1.73 0.42
C ARG A 192 25.28 -0.49 1.11
N ASN A 193 24.64 0.41 0.36
CA ASN A 193 24.05 1.66 0.89
C ASN A 193 22.59 1.53 1.32
N ILE A 194 22.01 0.34 1.25
CA ILE A 194 20.63 0.06 1.67
C ILE A 194 20.57 -1.04 2.74
N ILE A 195 19.44 -1.11 3.43
CA ILE A 195 19.01 -2.25 4.24
C ILE A 195 17.76 -2.86 3.62
N GLY A 196 17.58 -4.16 3.82
CA GLY A 196 16.34 -4.86 3.48
C GLY A 196 15.39 -4.87 4.66
N ILE A 197 14.09 -4.88 4.38
CA ILE A 197 13.03 -5.12 5.35
C ILE A 197 12.07 -6.18 4.79
N GLU A 198 11.82 -7.20 5.59
CA GLU A 198 10.74 -8.16 5.36
C GLU A 198 9.71 -8.01 6.48
N ILE A 199 8.44 -7.96 6.14
CA ILE A 199 7.35 -7.86 7.12
C ILE A 199 6.44 -9.08 6.93
N GLU A 200 6.42 -9.95 7.92
CA GLU A 200 5.41 -11.00 8.00
C GLU A 200 4.08 -10.38 8.41
N VAL A 201 3.10 -10.43 7.51
CA VAL A 201 1.82 -9.77 7.72
C VAL A 201 1.00 -10.56 8.74
N THR A 202 0.71 -9.92 9.87
CA THR A 202 -0.13 -10.49 10.93
C THR A 202 -1.57 -10.00 10.85
N LYS A 203 -1.79 -8.85 10.20
CA LYS A 203 -3.12 -8.27 10.03
C LYS A 203 -3.18 -7.35 8.82
N LEU A 204 -4.24 -7.48 8.02
CA LEU A 204 -4.52 -6.64 6.86
C LEU A 204 -5.93 -6.07 6.99
N GLU A 205 -6.05 -4.75 7.20
CA GLU A 205 -7.32 -4.05 7.31
C GLU A 205 -7.59 -3.19 6.08
N GLY A 206 -8.75 -3.36 5.45
CA GLY A 206 -9.16 -2.63 4.26
C GLY A 206 -10.29 -1.66 4.51
N LYS A 207 -10.20 -0.47 3.91
CA LYS A 207 -11.31 0.48 3.86
C LYS A 207 -11.51 1.03 2.47
N PHE A 208 -12.73 0.85 1.96
CA PHE A 208 -13.24 1.54 0.78
C PHE A 208 -14.40 2.41 1.25
N LYS A 209 -14.21 3.71 1.31
CA LYS A 209 -15.28 4.66 1.59
C LYS A 209 -15.62 5.35 0.28
N MET A 210 -16.67 4.88 -0.38
CA MET A 210 -17.04 5.25 -1.75
C MET A 210 -18.56 5.49 -1.84
N SER A 211 -19.11 6.15 -0.81
CA SER A 211 -20.54 6.50 -0.71
C SER A 211 -21.52 5.33 -0.80
N GLN A 212 -21.07 4.08 -0.71
CA GLN A 212 -21.92 2.89 -0.86
C GLN A 212 -22.97 2.74 0.25
N GLU A 213 -22.83 3.45 1.37
CA GLU A 213 -23.85 3.52 2.43
C GLU A 213 -25.10 4.30 2.03
N MET A 214 -25.01 5.16 1.00
CA MET A 214 -26.11 6.00 0.54
C MET A 214 -27.16 5.20 -0.23
N GLY A 215 -28.33 5.81 -0.43
CA GLY A 215 -29.38 5.32 -1.33
C GLY A 215 -28.92 5.28 -2.78
N GLU A 216 -29.68 4.62 -3.65
CA GLU A 216 -29.33 4.46 -5.06
C GLU A 216 -29.23 5.80 -5.79
N GLY A 217 -30.25 6.67 -5.74
CA GLY A 217 -30.18 7.94 -6.46
C GLY A 217 -29.14 8.90 -5.91
N ASP A 218 -28.84 8.89 -4.61
CA ASP A 218 -27.70 9.65 -4.08
C ASP A 218 -26.35 9.12 -4.58
N ARG A 219 -26.19 7.80 -4.75
CA ARG A 219 -24.97 7.23 -5.37
C ARG A 219 -24.87 7.62 -6.84
N GLU A 220 -25.98 7.58 -7.58
CA GLU A 220 -26.00 8.06 -8.97
C GLU A 220 -25.62 9.54 -9.08
N GLY A 221 -26.13 10.38 -8.17
CA GLY A 221 -25.80 11.80 -8.13
C GLY A 221 -24.32 12.03 -7.85
N VAL A 222 -23.70 11.20 -6.98
CA VAL A 222 -22.25 11.20 -6.75
C VAL A 222 -21.48 10.78 -8.01
N ILE A 223 -21.89 9.72 -8.70
CA ILE A 223 -21.27 9.24 -9.94
C ILE A 223 -21.30 10.35 -11.00
N LYS A 224 -22.50 10.85 -11.34
CA LYS A 224 -22.70 11.92 -12.33
C LYS A 224 -21.96 13.20 -11.95
N GLY A 225 -21.92 13.53 -10.66
CA GLY A 225 -21.22 14.69 -10.13
C GLY A 225 -19.71 14.62 -10.36
N PHE A 226 -19.11 13.44 -10.20
CA PHE A 226 -17.69 13.21 -10.45
C PHE A 226 -17.34 13.11 -11.93
N GLU A 227 -18.13 12.40 -12.74
CA GLU A 227 -17.99 12.38 -14.21
C GLU A 227 -18.09 13.79 -14.80
N GLY A 228 -19.00 14.61 -14.27
CA GLY A 228 -19.18 16.00 -14.68
C GLY A 228 -18.01 16.94 -14.38
N LEU A 229 -17.02 16.50 -13.60
CA LEU A 229 -15.77 17.24 -13.42
C LEU A 229 -14.87 17.17 -14.66
N GLY A 230 -15.00 16.11 -15.48
CA GLY A 230 -14.15 15.90 -16.65
C GLY A 230 -12.67 15.74 -16.31
N THR A 231 -12.38 15.06 -15.21
CA THR A 231 -11.00 14.83 -14.72
C THR A 231 -10.77 13.34 -14.52
N GLU A 232 -9.54 12.88 -14.76
CA GLU A 232 -9.15 11.48 -14.57
C GLU A 232 -9.46 10.97 -13.15
N VAL A 233 -9.17 11.78 -12.12
CA VAL A 233 -9.49 11.45 -10.72
C VAL A 233 -11.00 11.38 -10.49
N GLY A 234 -11.78 12.28 -11.10
CA GLY A 234 -13.24 12.24 -11.06
C GLY A 234 -13.79 10.95 -11.66
N ASP A 235 -13.32 10.59 -12.85
CA ASP A 235 -13.75 9.38 -13.56
C ASP A 235 -13.38 8.11 -12.78
N GLU A 236 -12.19 8.06 -12.17
CA GLU A 236 -11.80 6.93 -11.31
C GLU A 236 -12.69 6.84 -10.07
N ILE A 237 -12.96 7.95 -9.38
CA ILE A 237 -13.84 7.95 -8.21
C ILE A 237 -15.26 7.52 -8.60
N ALA A 238 -15.81 8.04 -9.70
CA ALA A 238 -17.12 7.65 -10.21
C ALA A 238 -17.20 6.13 -10.48
N ARG A 239 -16.19 5.58 -11.17
CA ARG A 239 -16.10 4.14 -11.46
C ARG A 239 -16.08 3.30 -10.18
N VAL A 240 -15.29 3.68 -9.19
CA VAL A 240 -15.20 2.90 -7.94
C VAL A 240 -16.46 3.08 -7.09
N VAL A 241 -17.08 4.26 -7.05
CA VAL A 241 -18.40 4.45 -6.39
C VAL A 241 -19.44 3.51 -6.99
N LYS A 242 -19.48 3.40 -8.32
CA LYS A 242 -20.37 2.47 -9.03
C LYS A 242 -20.09 1.02 -8.64
N GLU A 243 -18.85 0.55 -8.77
CA GLU A 243 -18.42 -0.82 -8.43
C GLU A 243 -18.79 -1.18 -6.98
N ARG A 244 -18.46 -0.31 -6.02
CA ARG A 244 -18.77 -0.54 -4.59
C ARG A 244 -20.27 -0.49 -4.32
N GLY A 245 -21.01 0.31 -5.08
CA GLY A 245 -22.45 0.36 -5.03
C GLY A 245 -23.09 -0.96 -5.45
N GLU A 246 -22.71 -1.47 -6.62
CA GLU A 246 -23.20 -2.75 -7.18
C GLU A 246 -22.89 -3.93 -6.25
N LEU A 247 -21.65 -4.02 -5.74
CA LEU A 247 -21.26 -5.06 -4.77
C LEU A 247 -22.09 -5.02 -3.48
N LYS A 248 -22.49 -3.82 -3.03
CA LYS A 248 -23.32 -3.65 -1.83
C LYS A 248 -24.76 -4.09 -2.09
N ASP A 249 -25.29 -3.89 -3.30
CA ASP A 249 -26.65 -4.31 -3.62
C ASP A 249 -26.75 -5.81 -3.92
N GLN A 250 -25.70 -6.45 -4.45
CA GLN A 250 -25.63 -7.91 -4.61
C GLN A 250 -25.62 -8.69 -3.29
N LYS A 251 -25.25 -8.04 -2.18
CA LYS A 251 -25.21 -8.65 -0.84
C LYS A 251 -26.54 -8.54 -0.08
N LYS A 252 -27.55 -7.87 -0.64
CA LYS A 252 -28.90 -7.76 -0.06
C LYS A 252 -29.81 -8.84 -0.60
#